data_AF-A0A956NQT6-F1
#
_entry.id   AF-A0A956NQT6-F1
#
_cell.length_a   1.000
_cell.length_b   1.000
_cell.length_c   1.000
_cell.angle_alpha   90.00
_cell.angle_beta   90.00
_cell.angle_gamma   90.00
#
_symmetry.space_group_name_H-M   'P 1'
#
loop_
_entity.id
_entity.type
_entity.pdbx_description
1 polymer ?
#
loop_
_entity_poly.entity_id
_entity_poly.type
_entity_poly.pdbx_seq_one_letter_code
_entity_poly.pdbx_strand_id
1 'polypeptide(L)'
;MQILPTRPVSATSWGLAFWIVGMVAGIVVYAVPRLKATPPVHGLSANPWITLMILAAWIAMAWFLARSRLPKAADPTAEGLRLGILLCVVNVLLDLAIVVKAMGTGGAFYRYLGPWLAYASLVVVPWLVGRIVAEGG
;
A
#
# COMPACT_ATOMS: atom_id res chain seq x y z
N MET A 1 10.94 -4.13 -30.16
CA MET A 1 11.60 -4.57 -28.91
C MET A 1 10.52 -4.67 -27.84
N GLN A 2 9.96 -5.87 -27.61
CA GLN A 2 8.96 -6.09 -26.56
C GLN A 2 9.69 -6.00 -25.22
N ILE A 3 9.50 -4.89 -24.51
CA ILE A 3 9.94 -4.76 -23.12
C ILE A 3 8.99 -5.66 -22.33
N LEU A 4 9.47 -6.83 -21.92
CA LEU A 4 8.72 -7.82 -21.15
C LEU A 4 7.93 -7.14 -20.02
N PRO A 5 6.69 -7.60 -19.76
CA PRO A 5 5.84 -7.04 -18.72
C PRO A 5 6.63 -7.10 -17.42
N THR A 6 6.63 -5.99 -16.68
CA THR A 6 7.12 -5.85 -15.31
C THR A 6 7.26 -7.21 -14.62
N ARG A 7 8.50 -7.74 -14.53
CA ARG A 7 8.77 -9.10 -14.01
C ARG A 7 7.91 -9.31 -12.76
N PRO A 8 6.94 -10.24 -12.72
CA PRO A 8 5.98 -10.35 -11.62
C PRO A 8 6.68 -10.55 -10.28
N VAL A 9 7.85 -11.21 -10.29
CA VAL A 9 8.76 -11.36 -9.15
C VAL A 9 9.15 -10.01 -8.53
N SER A 10 9.41 -8.98 -9.34
CA SER A 10 9.74 -7.63 -8.83
C SER A 10 8.54 -7.00 -8.13
N ALA A 11 7.32 -7.18 -8.64
CA ALA A 11 6.14 -6.54 -8.07
C ALA A 11 5.67 -7.24 -6.78
N THR A 12 5.81 -8.56 -6.69
CA THR A 12 5.58 -9.30 -5.44
C THR A 12 6.59 -8.90 -4.36
N SER A 13 7.88 -8.74 -4.69
CA SER A 13 8.88 -8.23 -3.75
C SER A 13 8.55 -6.82 -3.25
N TRP A 14 8.06 -5.94 -4.14
CA TRP A 14 7.59 -4.62 -3.73
C TRP A 14 6.34 -4.72 -2.84
N GLY A 15 5.35 -5.55 -3.20
CA GLY A 15 4.17 -5.77 -2.36
C GLY A 15 4.54 -6.23 -0.94
N LEU A 16 5.52 -7.13 -0.81
CA LEU A 16 6.06 -7.55 0.48
C LEU A 16 6.77 -6.40 1.23
N ALA A 17 7.52 -5.56 0.53
CA ALA A 17 8.20 -4.41 1.15
C ALA A 17 7.18 -3.42 1.76
N PHE A 18 6.09 -3.12 1.03
CA PHE A 18 5.00 -2.29 1.55
C PHE A 18 4.38 -2.91 2.81
N TRP A 19 4.13 -4.22 2.76
CA TRP A 19 3.57 -4.94 3.89
C TRP A 19 4.49 -4.92 5.12
N ILE A 20 5.80 -5.14 4.94
CA ILE A 20 6.80 -5.06 6.01
C ILE A 20 6.80 -3.67 6.64
N VAL A 21 6.73 -2.60 5.83
CA VAL A 21 6.63 -1.23 6.34
C VAL A 21 5.36 -1.04 7.18
N GLY A 22 4.24 -1.60 6.73
CA GLY A 22 2.99 -1.62 7.51
C GLY A 22 3.13 -2.33 8.86
N MET A 23 3.76 -3.50 8.85
CA MET A 23 4.05 -4.27 10.06
C MET A 23 4.97 -3.51 11.02
N VAL A 24 6.05 -2.89 10.52
CA VAL A 24 6.97 -2.08 11.32
C VAL A 24 6.24 -0.90 11.96
N ALA A 25 5.38 -0.19 11.21
CA ALA A 25 4.57 0.90 11.77
C ALA A 25 3.66 0.40 12.90
N GLY A 26 3.05 -0.78 12.73
CA GLY A 26 2.31 -1.46 13.80
C GLY A 26 3.17 -1.70 15.04
N ILE A 27 4.32 -2.34 14.87
CA ILE A 27 5.27 -2.63 15.97
C ILE A 27 5.68 -1.36 16.72
N VAL A 28 6.05 -0.30 16.00
CA VAL A 28 6.46 0.98 16.62
C VAL A 28 5.34 1.54 17.50
N VAL A 29 4.10 1.56 17.01
CA VAL A 29 3.00 2.10 17.79
C VAL A 29 2.66 1.23 19.00
N TYR A 30 2.72 -0.10 18.88
CA TYR A 30 2.51 -1.00 20.01
C TYR A 30 3.64 -0.94 21.05
N ALA A 31 4.86 -0.62 20.64
CA ALA A 31 6.02 -0.47 21.51
C ALA A 31 6.04 0.87 22.27
N VAL A 32 5.41 1.92 21.73
CA VAL A 32 5.40 3.26 22.34
C VAL A 32 4.10 3.49 23.12
N PRO A 33 4.12 3.55 24.47
CA PRO A 33 2.90 3.60 25.29
C PRO A 33 1.97 4.78 24.96
N ARG A 34 2.55 5.96 24.64
CA ARG A 34 1.80 7.16 24.28
C ARG A 34 1.00 7.00 22.98
N LEU A 35 1.56 6.31 21.99
CA LEU A 35 0.90 6.07 20.70
C LEU A 35 -0.16 4.97 20.82
N LYS A 36 0.13 3.93 21.62
CA LYS A 36 -0.82 2.87 21.96
C LYS A 36 -2.05 3.38 22.70
N ALA A 37 -1.89 4.35 23.60
CA ALA A 37 -2.97 4.93 24.39
C ALA A 37 -3.85 5.93 23.62
N THR A 38 -3.55 6.18 22.34
CA THR A 38 -4.35 7.10 21.53
C THR A 38 -5.75 6.53 21.32
N PRO A 39 -6.82 7.29 21.62
CA PRO A 39 -8.18 6.78 21.46
C PRO A 39 -8.50 6.49 19.98
N PRO A 40 -9.31 5.44 19.72
CA PRO A 40 -9.76 5.14 18.37
C PRO A 40 -10.67 6.26 17.85
N VAL A 41 -10.61 6.50 16.54
CA VAL A 41 -11.58 7.36 15.85
C VAL A 41 -12.64 6.45 15.24
N HIS A 42 -13.86 6.53 15.78
CA HIS A 42 -14.97 5.66 15.38
C HIS A 42 -15.21 5.71 13.87
N GLY A 43 -15.28 4.53 13.24
CA GLY A 43 -15.45 4.38 11.78
C GLY A 43 -14.18 4.63 10.95
N LEU A 44 -13.21 5.40 11.45
CA LEU A 44 -12.01 5.77 10.68
C LEU A 44 -10.82 4.87 10.99
N SER A 45 -10.40 4.76 12.25
CA SER A 45 -9.21 4.01 12.63
C SER A 45 -9.22 3.57 14.09
N ALA A 46 -8.83 2.31 14.33
CA ALA A 46 -8.52 1.81 15.68
C ALA A 46 -7.30 2.52 16.29
N ASN A 47 -6.34 2.90 15.44
CA ASN A 47 -5.17 3.65 15.85
C ASN A 47 -4.77 4.64 14.73
N PRO A 48 -5.13 5.93 14.88
CA PRO A 48 -4.88 6.94 13.87
C PRO A 48 -3.41 7.08 13.50
N TRP A 49 -2.49 6.91 14.47
CA TRP A 49 -1.06 7.03 14.22
C TRP A 49 -0.52 5.92 13.33
N ILE A 50 -0.93 4.66 13.57
CA ILE A 50 -0.58 3.55 12.68
C ILE A 50 -1.07 3.87 11.27
N THR A 51 -2.33 4.29 11.14
CA THR A 51 -2.92 4.58 9.83
C THR A 51 -2.20 5.70 9.09
N LEU A 52 -1.88 6.80 9.77
CA LEU A 52 -1.17 7.93 9.19
C LEU A 52 0.26 7.56 8.76
N MET A 53 1.00 6.82 9.59
CA MET A 53 2.35 6.37 9.25
C MET A 53 2.35 5.46 8.03
N ILE A 54 1.39 4.51 7.97
CA ILE A 54 1.23 3.61 6.82
C ILE A 54 0.89 4.41 5.57
N LEU A 55 -0.11 5.29 5.64
CA LEU A 55 -0.53 6.10 4.48
C LEU A 55 0.62 6.95 3.94
N ALA A 56 1.33 7.65 4.81
CA ALA A 56 2.46 8.49 4.40
C ALA A 56 3.57 7.67 3.73
N ALA A 57 3.96 6.54 4.33
CA ALA A 57 5.00 5.69 3.80
C ALA A 57 4.59 5.02 2.48
N TRP A 58 3.37 4.46 2.41
CA TRP A 58 2.86 3.79 1.22
C TRP A 58 2.69 4.76 0.06
N ILE A 59 2.15 5.96 0.29
CA ILE A 59 2.04 6.97 -0.77
C ILE A 59 3.43 7.33 -1.32
N ALA A 60 4.41 7.61 -0.45
CA ALA A 60 5.77 7.95 -0.88
C ALA A 60 6.44 6.82 -1.66
N MET A 61 6.32 5.58 -1.17
CA MET A 61 6.88 4.40 -1.84
C MET A 61 6.18 4.13 -3.18
N ALA A 62 4.86 4.23 -3.24
CA ALA A 62 4.08 3.99 -4.47
C ALA A 62 4.42 5.03 -5.52
N TRP A 63 4.56 6.29 -5.10
CA TRP A 63 4.99 7.38 -5.96
C TRP A 63 6.39 7.13 -6.52
N PHE A 64 7.37 6.81 -5.66
CA PHE A 64 8.75 6.57 -6.09
C PHE A 64 8.85 5.35 -7.03
N LEU A 65 8.16 4.27 -6.69
CA LEU A 65 8.13 3.06 -7.51
C LEU A 65 7.50 3.33 -8.88
N ALA A 66 6.34 4.00 -8.92
CA ALA A 66 5.67 4.33 -10.16
C ALA A 66 6.55 5.27 -11.02
N ARG A 67 7.13 6.32 -10.43
CA ARG A 67 7.96 7.29 -11.14
C ARG A 67 9.24 6.69 -11.72
N SER A 68 9.81 5.68 -11.07
CA SER A 68 11.02 4.99 -11.56
C SER A 68 10.73 3.95 -12.65
N ARG A 69 9.49 3.47 -12.78
CA ARG A 69 9.11 2.35 -13.68
C ARG A 69 8.30 2.79 -14.89
N LEU A 70 7.31 3.67 -14.70
CA LEU A 70 6.33 4.04 -15.73
C LEU A 70 6.88 4.84 -16.92
N PRO A 71 7.96 5.66 -16.80
CA PRO A 71 8.54 6.34 -17.97
C PRO A 71 9.09 5.41 -19.06
N LYS A 72 9.25 4.12 -18.77
CA LYS A 72 9.74 3.11 -19.73
C LYS A 72 8.63 2.27 -20.34
N ALA A 73 7.38 2.50 -19.93
CA ALA A 73 6.23 1.74 -20.39
C ALA A 73 5.69 2.31 -21.72
N ALA A 74 5.19 1.44 -22.58
CA ALA A 74 4.52 1.84 -23.81
C ALA A 74 3.18 2.56 -23.55
N ASP A 75 2.46 2.14 -22.49
CA ASP A 75 1.27 2.81 -21.96
C ASP A 75 1.46 3.01 -20.44
N PRO A 76 1.99 4.18 -20.03
CA PRO A 76 2.24 4.48 -18.62
C PRO A 76 0.97 4.48 -17.75
N THR A 77 -0.18 4.83 -18.31
CA THR A 77 -1.44 4.92 -17.55
C THR A 77 -1.98 3.53 -17.24
N ALA A 78 -2.07 2.65 -18.24
CA ALA A 78 -2.54 1.29 -18.03
C ALA A 78 -1.56 0.48 -17.17
N GLU A 79 -0.25 0.65 -17.37
CA GLU A 79 0.76 -0.04 -16.56
C GLU A 79 0.77 0.47 -15.11
N GLY A 80 0.54 1.77 -14.88
CA GLY A 80 0.36 2.35 -13.56
C GLY A 80 -0.82 1.74 -12.82
N LEU A 81 -1.97 1.61 -13.48
CA LEU A 81 -3.15 0.97 -12.90
C LEU A 81 -2.89 -0.51 -12.56
N ARG A 82 -2.26 -1.27 -13.48
CA ARG A 82 -1.92 -2.68 -13.25
C ARG A 82 -0.97 -2.86 -12.07
N LEU A 83 0.08 -2.03 -11.99
CA LEU A 83 1.01 -2.04 -10.86
C LEU A 83 0.28 -1.78 -9.54
N GLY A 84 -0.59 -0.77 -9.51
CA GLY A 84 -1.34 -0.44 -8.31
C GLY A 84 -2.31 -1.53 -7.86
N ILE A 85 -3.03 -2.15 -8.81
CA ILE A 85 -3.90 -3.29 -8.53
C ILE A 85 -3.09 -4.46 -7.95
N LEU A 86 -1.93 -4.77 -8.53
CA LEU A 86 -1.09 -5.87 -8.06
C LEU A 86 -0.56 -5.62 -6.65
N LEU A 87 -0.09 -4.40 -6.34
CA LEU A 87 0.35 -4.02 -5.00
C LEU A 87 -0.80 -4.13 -3.98
N CYS A 88 -1.99 -3.67 -4.36
CA CYS A 88 -3.20 -3.74 -3.54
C CYS A 88 -3.57 -5.21 -3.24
N VAL A 89 -3.67 -6.05 -4.27
CA VAL A 89 -4.02 -7.47 -4.12
C VAL A 89 -3.01 -8.20 -3.23
N VAL A 90 -1.71 -8.00 -3.43
CA VAL A 90 -0.68 -8.63 -2.60
C VAL A 90 -0.82 -8.22 -1.13
N ASN A 91 -1.03 -6.92 -0.85
CA ASN A 91 -1.15 -6.45 0.53
C ASN A 91 -2.45 -6.92 1.20
N VAL A 92 -3.58 -6.91 0.49
CA VAL A 92 -4.85 -7.46 1.00
C VAL A 92 -4.69 -8.94 1.34
N LEU A 93 -4.04 -9.73 0.47
CA LEU A 93 -3.81 -11.16 0.72
C LEU A 93 -2.88 -11.40 1.92
N LEU A 94 -1.82 -10.60 2.06
CA LEU A 94 -0.92 -10.68 3.21
C LEU A 94 -1.62 -10.30 4.52
N ASP A 95 -2.46 -9.28 4.52
CA ASP A 95 -3.23 -8.89 5.70
C ASP A 95 -4.29 -9.95 6.07
N LEU A 96 -4.96 -10.54 5.08
CA LEU A 96 -5.88 -11.66 5.33
C LEU A 96 -5.14 -12.87 5.92
N ALA A 97 -3.98 -13.23 5.37
CA ALA A 97 -3.22 -14.39 5.80
C ALA A 97 -2.57 -14.20 7.17
N ILE A 98 -1.98 -13.04 7.42
CA ILE A 98 -1.16 -12.80 8.61
C ILE A 98 -1.95 -12.06 9.68
N VAL A 99 -2.52 -10.89 9.36
CA VAL A 99 -3.19 -10.05 10.37
C VAL A 99 -4.51 -10.68 10.82
N VAL A 100 -5.34 -11.13 9.87
CA VAL A 100 -6.66 -11.68 10.19
C VAL A 100 -6.57 -13.10 10.71
N LYS A 101 -5.85 -14.00 10.00
CA LYS A 101 -5.75 -15.41 10.38
C LYS A 101 -4.67 -15.68 11.43
N ALA A 102 -3.41 -15.32 11.17
CA ALA A 102 -2.31 -15.71 12.06
C ALA A 102 -2.29 -14.91 13.39
N MET A 103 -2.59 -13.62 13.36
CA MET A 103 -2.65 -12.77 14.56
C MET A 103 -4.03 -12.77 15.24
N GLY A 104 -5.02 -13.44 14.66
CA GLY A 104 -6.35 -13.62 15.27
C GLY A 104 -7.19 -12.35 15.40
N THR A 105 -6.87 -11.28 14.67
CA THR A 105 -7.66 -10.02 14.72
C THR A 105 -9.07 -10.19 14.14
N GLY A 106 -9.28 -11.24 13.33
CA GLY A 106 -10.57 -11.52 12.69
C GLY A 106 -11.03 -10.40 11.76
N GLY A 107 -12.34 -10.33 11.49
CA GLY A 107 -12.91 -9.28 10.64
C GLY A 107 -12.88 -7.87 11.24
N ALA A 108 -12.46 -7.71 12.50
CA ALA A 108 -12.42 -6.41 13.17
C ALA A 108 -11.42 -5.44 12.50
N PHE A 109 -10.35 -5.98 11.91
CA PHE A 109 -9.37 -5.20 11.14
C PHE A 109 -10.03 -4.40 10.00
N TYR A 110 -10.96 -5.02 9.27
CA TYR A 110 -11.63 -4.40 8.12
C TYR A 110 -12.84 -3.51 8.48
N ARG A 111 -13.19 -3.39 9.76
CA ARG A 111 -14.28 -2.50 10.20
C ARG A 111 -13.92 -1.02 10.13
N TYR A 112 -12.63 -0.70 10.08
CA TYR A 112 -12.13 0.67 10.02
C TYR A 112 -11.80 1.07 8.59
N LEU A 113 -11.95 2.36 8.28
CA LEU A 113 -11.65 2.89 6.95
C LEU A 113 -10.13 2.92 6.65
N GLY A 114 -9.27 2.95 7.67
CA GLY A 114 -7.81 3.05 7.53
C GLY A 114 -7.19 2.07 6.51
N PRO A 115 -7.37 0.74 6.65
CA PRO A 115 -6.88 -0.23 5.69
C PRO A 115 -7.38 0.02 4.26
N TRP A 116 -8.66 0.39 4.11
CA TRP A 116 -9.25 0.70 2.80
C TRP A 116 -8.62 1.92 2.15
N LEU A 117 -8.34 2.98 2.92
CA LEU A 117 -7.60 4.15 2.43
C LEU A 117 -6.18 3.78 2.02
N ALA A 118 -5.52 2.91 2.79
CA ALA A 118 -4.17 2.44 2.45
C ALA A 118 -4.18 1.67 1.12
N TYR A 119 -5.10 0.72 0.94
CA TYR A 119 -5.25 -0.02 -0.32
C TYR A 119 -5.64 0.87 -1.51
N ALA A 120 -6.55 1.83 -1.29
CA ALA A 120 -6.92 2.79 -2.32
C ALA A 120 -5.71 3.62 -2.76
N SER A 121 -4.85 4.04 -1.82
CA SER A 121 -3.64 4.80 -2.16
C SER A 121 -2.66 3.99 -3.01
N LEU A 122 -2.55 2.67 -2.80
CA LEU A 122 -1.73 1.79 -3.64
C LEU A 122 -2.21 1.72 -5.09
N VAL A 123 -3.49 1.93 -5.35
CA VAL A 123 -4.05 1.92 -6.72
C VAL A 123 -4.01 3.30 -7.34
N VAL A 124 -4.49 4.31 -6.60
CA VAL A 124 -4.66 5.68 -7.10
C VAL A 124 -3.31 6.33 -7.38
N VAL A 125 -2.31 6.15 -6.52
CA VAL A 125 -1.00 6.82 -6.69
C VAL A 125 -0.30 6.36 -7.96
N PRO A 126 -0.08 5.05 -8.22
CA PRO A 126 0.54 4.60 -9.46
C PRO A 126 -0.25 4.98 -10.72
N TRP A 127 -1.58 4.96 -10.65
CA TRP A 127 -2.44 5.41 -11.76
C TRP A 127 -2.25 6.90 -12.07
N LEU A 128 -2.27 7.77 -11.05
CA LEU A 128 -2.03 9.20 -11.23
C LEU A 128 -0.63 9.48 -11.77
N VAL A 129 0.40 8.78 -11.27
CA VAL A 129 1.76 8.91 -11.80
C VAL A 129 1.82 8.48 -13.27
N GLY A 130 1.13 7.40 -13.64
CA GLY A 130 1.01 6.96 -15.02
C GLY A 130 0.41 8.03 -15.93
N ARG A 131 -0.66 8.68 -15.47
CA ARG A 131 -1.28 9.81 -16.19
C ARG A 131 -0.34 11.00 -16.34
N ILE A 132 0.34 11.41 -15.27
CA ILE A 132 1.31 12.52 -15.30
C ILE A 132 2.44 12.23 -16.30
N VAL A 133 2.93 11.00 -16.35
CA VAL A 133 3.98 10.58 -17.29
C VAL A 133 3.46 10.58 -18.73
N ALA A 134 2.22 10.14 -18.96
CA ALA A 134 1.61 10.14 -20.29
C ALA A 134 1.28 11.54 -20.82
N GLU A 135 0.93 12.48 -19.93
CA GLU A 135 0.61 13.87 -20.30
C GLU A 135 1.88 14.75 -20.47
N GLY A 136 3.00 14.35 -19.86
CA GLY A 136 4.26 15.10 -19.87
C GLY A 136 5.35 14.58 -20.82
N GLY A 137 5.06 13.54 -21.61
CA GLY A 137 5.95 12.98 -22.65
C GLY A 137 5.44 13.31 -24.04
#